data_AF-A0A210QNA5-F1
#
_entry.id   AF-A0A210QNA5-F1
#
_cell.length_a   1.000
_cell.length_b   1.000
_cell.length_c   1.000
_cell.angle_alpha   90.00
_cell.angle_beta   90.00
_cell.angle_gamma   90.00
#
_symmetry.space_group_name_H-M   'P 1'
#
loop_
_entity.id
_entity.type
_entity.pdbx_description
1 polymer ?
#
loop_
_entity_poly.entity_id
_entity_poly.type
_entity_poly.pdbx_seq_one_letter_code
_entity_poly.pdbx_strand_id
1 'polypeptide(L)'
;MASRMMKSETYPVSIQSSAESNTSKQGVLKGDKPAVGSSRPCNEHSFLTDVADVRTMEQGLLQLLEDFHSGKLQAFGGSMTFEKMDHIREQQERLARLHFEMELLQDMHRRDTEEGKTASNDKMGKLIDQLHAISSSIQRIQKE
;
A
#
# COMPACT_ATOMS: atom_id res chain seq x y z
N MET A 1 -19.19 -54.20 1.13
CA MET A 1 -17.98 -53.46 1.53
C MET A 1 -17.43 -52.76 0.29
N ALA A 2 -17.55 -51.44 0.20
CA ALA A 2 -16.99 -50.67 -0.91
C ALA A 2 -16.24 -49.46 -0.33
N SER A 3 -14.92 -49.57 -0.27
CA SER A 3 -14.00 -48.53 0.16
C SER A 3 -13.89 -47.47 -0.95
N ARG A 4 -14.30 -46.24 -0.65
CA ARG A 4 -14.06 -45.08 -1.53
C ARG A 4 -12.77 -44.39 -1.06
N MET A 5 -11.69 -44.63 -1.79
CA MET A 5 -10.42 -43.94 -1.57
C MET A 5 -10.55 -42.48 -1.98
N MET A 6 -10.29 -41.54 -1.05
CA MET A 6 -10.12 -40.13 -1.34
C MET A 6 -8.77 -39.93 -2.03
N LYS A 7 -8.78 -39.47 -3.29
CA LYS A 7 -7.57 -39.01 -3.97
C LYS A 7 -7.26 -37.60 -3.46
N SER A 8 -6.08 -37.40 -2.90
CA SER A 8 -5.54 -36.09 -2.56
C SER A 8 -5.12 -35.37 -3.84
N GLU A 9 -5.96 -34.48 -4.36
CA GLU A 9 -5.55 -33.52 -5.39
C GLU A 9 -4.91 -32.31 -4.72
N THR A 10 -3.59 -32.27 -4.78
CA THR A 10 -2.79 -31.06 -4.54
C THR A 10 -2.95 -30.14 -5.75
N TYR A 11 -3.63 -29.01 -5.58
CA TYR A 11 -3.68 -27.96 -6.61
C TYR A 11 -2.50 -27.00 -6.42
N PRO A 12 -1.63 -26.80 -7.43
CA PRO A 12 -0.67 -25.71 -7.39
C PRO A 12 -1.35 -24.38 -7.73
N VAL A 13 -1.10 -23.35 -6.90
CA VAL A 13 -1.48 -21.96 -7.20
C VAL A 13 -0.41 -21.37 -8.11
N SER A 14 -0.73 -21.20 -9.39
CA SER A 14 0.14 -20.49 -10.34
C SER A 14 0.03 -18.98 -10.14
N ILE A 15 1.09 -18.35 -9.64
CA ILE A 15 1.25 -16.89 -9.64
C ILE A 15 1.58 -16.46 -11.07
N GLN A 16 0.62 -15.80 -11.75
CA GLN A 16 0.89 -15.15 -13.03
C GLN A 16 1.48 -13.76 -12.77
N SER A 17 2.80 -13.63 -12.96
CA SER A 17 3.48 -12.36 -13.16
C SER A 17 3.44 -12.04 -14.66
N SER A 18 2.71 -11.00 -15.04
CA SER A 18 2.75 -10.47 -16.40
C SER A 18 3.64 -9.24 -16.45
N ALA A 19 4.94 -9.46 -16.65
CA ALA A 19 5.86 -8.48 -17.20
C ALA A 19 6.18 -8.92 -18.63
N GLU A 20 5.61 -8.24 -19.63
CA GLU A 20 6.00 -8.42 -21.03
C GLU A 20 6.18 -7.06 -21.70
N SER A 21 7.44 -6.63 -21.71
CA SER A 21 8.00 -5.78 -22.74
C SER A 21 8.04 -6.54 -24.06
N ASN A 22 7.56 -5.95 -25.16
CA ASN A 22 8.02 -6.39 -26.48
C ASN A 22 8.14 -5.26 -27.50
N THR A 23 9.34 -5.23 -28.07
CA THR A 23 9.85 -4.40 -29.16
C THR A 23 9.78 -5.18 -30.47
N SER A 24 9.36 -4.55 -31.58
CA SER A 24 9.86 -4.77 -32.97
C SER A 24 8.98 -4.00 -33.97
N LYS A 25 9.45 -2.93 -34.61
CA LYS A 25 10.31 -2.83 -35.83
C LYS A 25 9.60 -3.16 -37.17
N GLN A 26 9.31 -2.06 -37.89
CA GLN A 26 9.72 -1.73 -39.27
C GLN A 26 8.93 -2.27 -40.49
N GLY A 27 8.32 -1.33 -41.22
CA GLY A 27 7.91 -1.43 -42.63
C GLY A 27 7.82 -0.01 -43.21
N VAL A 28 8.50 0.26 -44.33
CA VAL A 28 8.79 1.60 -44.90
C VAL A 28 8.09 1.80 -46.25
N LEU A 29 7.83 3.08 -46.59
CA LEU A 29 7.41 3.71 -47.88
C LEU A 29 5.87 3.77 -48.08
N LYS A 30 5.21 4.90 -48.42
CA LYS A 30 5.62 6.09 -49.21
C LYS A 30 4.55 7.21 -49.10
N GLY A 31 4.96 8.49 -49.01
CA GLY A 31 4.27 9.65 -49.64
C GLY A 31 3.13 10.39 -48.92
N ASP A 32 3.44 11.65 -48.58
CA ASP A 32 2.60 12.87 -48.57
C ASP A 32 1.77 13.35 -47.34
N LYS A 33 2.20 14.54 -46.89
CA LYS A 33 1.59 15.62 -46.07
C LYS A 33 1.48 15.46 -44.54
N PRO A 34 2.02 16.42 -43.75
CA PRO A 34 1.78 16.48 -42.30
C PRO A 34 0.44 17.16 -42.04
N ALA A 35 -0.57 16.37 -41.68
CA ALA A 35 -1.80 16.89 -41.09
C ALA A 35 -1.62 17.00 -39.57
N VAL A 36 -1.76 18.24 -39.10
CA VAL A 36 -1.89 18.69 -37.72
C VAL A 36 -2.65 17.69 -36.84
N GLY A 37 -2.05 17.29 -35.72
CA GLY A 37 -2.65 16.32 -34.80
C GLY A 37 -2.10 16.42 -33.39
N SER A 38 -2.70 17.33 -32.62
CA SER A 38 -2.71 17.36 -31.15
C SER A 38 -1.38 17.65 -30.45
N SER A 39 -0.95 18.92 -30.52
CA SER A 39 -0.19 19.50 -29.41
C SER A 39 -1.12 19.46 -28.20
N ARG A 40 -0.80 18.60 -27.21
CA ARG A 40 -1.30 18.83 -25.86
C ARG A 40 -0.88 20.26 -25.51
N PRO A 41 -1.76 21.14 -24.97
CA PRO A 41 -1.30 22.35 -24.35
C PRO A 41 -0.51 21.92 -23.10
N CYS A 42 0.76 21.57 -23.29
CA CYS A 42 1.75 21.71 -22.25
C CYS A 42 1.81 23.20 -22.04
N ASN A 43 1.32 23.65 -20.88
CA ASN A 43 1.42 25.04 -20.47
C ASN A 43 2.92 25.30 -20.33
N GLU A 44 3.57 25.73 -21.41
CA GLU A 44 4.97 26.09 -21.41
C GLU A 44 5.12 27.14 -20.30
N HIS A 45 5.88 26.80 -19.27
CA HIS A 45 6.21 27.73 -18.21
C HIS A 45 6.97 28.88 -18.84
N SER A 46 6.26 29.97 -19.18
CA SER A 46 6.91 31.23 -19.51
C SER A 46 7.87 31.52 -18.38
N PHE A 47 9.17 31.50 -18.70
CA PHE A 47 10.22 31.92 -17.79
C PHE A 47 9.80 33.28 -17.22
N LEU A 48 9.83 33.44 -15.89
CA LEU A 48 9.38 34.65 -15.20
C LEU A 48 10.22 35.84 -15.68
N THR A 49 9.77 36.53 -16.73
CA THR A 49 10.45 37.69 -17.30
C THR A 49 10.07 38.97 -16.58
N ASP A 50 9.00 38.97 -15.78
CA ASP A 50 8.60 40.08 -14.93
C ASP A 50 9.19 39.94 -13.52
N VAL A 51 9.89 40.99 -13.09
CA VAL A 51 10.46 41.11 -11.75
C VAL A 51 9.35 41.17 -10.68
N ALA A 52 8.13 41.60 -11.03
CA ALA A 52 6.97 41.56 -10.13
C ALA A 52 6.53 40.12 -9.80
N ASP A 53 6.57 39.20 -10.77
CA ASP A 53 6.19 37.81 -10.56
C ASP A 53 7.21 37.07 -9.70
N VAL A 54 8.50 37.34 -9.92
CA VAL A 54 9.60 36.79 -9.10
C VAL A 54 9.45 37.23 -7.64
N ARG A 55 9.16 38.51 -7.39
CA ARG A 55 8.95 39.03 -6.03
C ARG A 55 7.70 38.43 -5.36
N THR A 56 6.64 38.20 -6.13
CA THR A 56 5.43 37.55 -5.61
C THR A 56 5.71 36.11 -5.19
N MET A 57 6.48 35.38 -6.00
CA MET A 57 6.91 34.02 -5.66
C MET A 57 7.84 33.99 -4.45
N GLU A 58 8.81 34.90 -4.39
CA GLU A 58 9.70 35.06 -3.24
C GLU A 58 8.91 35.30 -1.95
N GLN A 59 7.94 36.22 -1.99
CA GLN A 59 7.06 36.48 -0.85
C GLN A 59 6.26 35.23 -0.46
N GLY A 60 5.74 34.49 -1.44
CA GLY A 60 5.03 33.23 -1.21
C GLY A 60 5.91 32.15 -0.57
N LEU A 61 7.17 32.04 -0.99
CA LEU A 61 8.14 31.10 -0.43
C LEU A 61 8.58 31.49 0.98
N LEU A 62 8.77 32.79 1.26
CA LEU A 62 9.07 33.29 2.60
C LEU A 62 7.90 33.04 3.56
N GLN A 63 6.66 33.27 3.12
CA GLN A 63 5.46 32.96 3.90
C GLN A 63 5.34 31.46 4.16
N LEU A 64 5.65 30.64 3.15
CA LEU A 64 5.66 29.18 3.30
C LEU A 64 6.69 28.76 4.35
N LEU A 65 7.90 29.33 4.30
CA LEU A 65 8.97 29.06 5.28
C LEU A 65 8.56 29.49 6.70
N GLU A 66 7.90 30.63 6.84
CA GLU A 66 7.32 31.08 8.12
C GLU A 66 6.24 30.11 8.63
N ASP A 67 5.35 29.66 7.75
CA ASP A 67 4.32 28.67 8.08
C ASP A 67 4.94 27.30 8.49
N PHE A 68 6.11 26.95 7.93
CA PHE A 68 6.91 25.79 8.35
C PHE A 68 7.52 25.97 9.75
N HIS A 69 8.19 27.10 10.01
CA HIS A 69 8.84 27.35 11.30
C HIS A 69 7.83 27.54 12.45
N SER A 70 6.66 28.11 12.15
CA SER A 70 5.57 28.27 13.12
C SER A 70 4.80 26.96 13.37
N GLY A 71 5.05 25.91 12.59
CA GLY A 71 4.36 24.63 12.70
C GLY A 71 2.91 24.65 12.20
N LYS A 72 2.50 25.70 11.48
CA LYS A 72 1.17 25.83 10.86
C LYS A 72 1.01 24.90 9.66
N LEU A 73 2.10 24.62 8.94
CA LEU A 73 2.13 23.62 7.90
C LEU A 73 2.41 22.24 8.51
N GLN A 74 1.37 21.40 8.61
CA GLN A 74 1.47 20.00 9.04
C GLN A 74 1.00 19.08 7.90
N ALA A 75 1.90 18.23 7.39
CA ALA A 75 1.63 17.34 6.27
C ALA A 75 0.84 16.08 6.66
N PHE A 76 0.95 15.69 7.93
CA PHE A 76 0.14 14.67 8.58
C PHE A 76 -0.55 15.39 9.75
N GLY A 77 -1.77 15.00 10.12
CA GLY A 77 -2.54 15.65 11.20
C GLY A 77 -1.71 15.91 12.47
N GLY A 78 -2.20 16.78 13.37
CA GLY A 78 -1.44 17.28 14.53
C GLY A 78 -0.65 16.20 15.27
N SER A 79 0.46 16.55 15.94
CA SER A 79 1.49 15.64 16.49
C SER A 79 1.03 14.26 17.01
N MET A 80 -0.16 14.19 17.61
CA MET A 80 -0.85 12.95 18.02
C MET A 80 -1.15 11.96 16.88
N THR A 81 -1.44 12.39 15.66
CA THR A 81 -1.76 11.53 14.52
C THR A 81 -0.55 10.68 14.10
N PHE A 82 0.67 11.22 14.17
CA PHE A 82 1.89 10.47 13.87
C PHE A 82 2.13 9.36 14.90
N GLU A 83 2.03 9.67 16.19
CA GLU A 83 2.17 8.67 17.26
C GLU A 83 1.11 7.57 17.16
N LYS A 84 -0.14 7.93 16.83
CA LYS A 84 -1.22 6.97 16.60
C LYS A 84 -0.93 6.07 15.39
N MET A 85 -0.40 6.61 14.29
CA MET A 85 0.00 5.82 13.12
C MET A 85 1.15 4.87 13.42
N ASP A 86 2.16 5.32 14.18
CA ASP A 86 3.28 4.46 14.61
C ASP A 86 2.78 3.30 15.48
N HIS A 87 1.84 3.58 16.39
CA HIS A 87 1.20 2.54 17.19
C HIS A 87 0.40 1.53 16.35
N ILE A 88 -0.31 1.97 15.30
CA ILE A 88 -0.99 1.07 14.37
C ILE A 88 0.02 0.18 13.63
N ARG A 89 1.16 0.74 13.19
CA ARG A 89 2.24 -0.04 12.57
C ARG A 89 2.70 -1.15 13.50
N GLU A 90 2.96 -0.85 14.77
CA GLU A 90 3.36 -1.86 15.74
C GLU A 90 2.28 -2.94 15.97
N GLN A 91 1.00 -2.54 16.03
CA GLN A 91 -0.09 -3.50 16.18
C GLN A 91 -0.14 -4.46 14.97
N GLN A 92 0.01 -3.93 13.75
CA GLN A 92 0.08 -4.72 12.52
C GLN A 92 1.28 -5.68 12.52
N GLU A 93 2.45 -5.22 12.99
CA GLU A 93 3.64 -6.07 13.09
C GLU A 93 3.45 -7.22 14.08
N ARG A 94 2.85 -6.95 15.25
CA ARG A 94 2.51 -7.98 16.24
C ARG A 94 1.55 -9.02 15.66
N LEU A 95 0.54 -8.58 14.90
CA LEU A 95 -0.40 -9.47 14.22
C LEU A 95 0.32 -10.36 13.19
N ALA A 96 1.21 -9.78 12.37
CA ALA A 96 1.99 -10.52 11.39
C ALA A 96 2.89 -11.58 12.05
N ARG A 97 3.55 -11.23 13.16
CA ARG A 97 4.35 -12.18 13.94
C ARG A 97 3.51 -13.35 14.45
N LEU A 98 2.32 -13.09 15.01
CA LEU A 98 1.43 -14.13 15.50
C LEU A 98 0.93 -15.04 14.36
N HIS A 99 0.68 -14.47 13.18
CA HIS A 99 0.32 -15.23 11.97
C HIS A 99 1.46 -16.19 11.55
N PHE A 100 2.69 -15.69 11.46
CA PHE A 100 3.85 -16.54 11.15
C PHE A 100 4.12 -17.60 12.22
N GLU A 101 3.89 -17.30 13.50
CA GLU A 101 4.01 -18.27 14.59
C GLU A 101 2.99 -19.42 14.45
N MET A 102 1.77 -19.11 14.00
CA MET A 102 0.74 -20.10 13.71
C MET A 102 1.14 -21.01 12.53
N GLU A 103 1.73 -20.45 11.49
CA GLU A 103 2.26 -21.20 10.34
C GLU A 103 3.46 -22.07 10.73
N LEU A 104 4.30 -21.64 11.68
CA LEU A 104 5.47 -22.41 12.12
C LEU A 104 5.09 -23.59 13.04
N LEU A 105 4.09 -23.41 13.90
CA LEU A 105 3.56 -24.47 14.77
C LEU A 105 2.62 -25.44 14.02
N GLN A 106 2.53 -25.29 12.70
CA GLN A 106 1.70 -26.08 11.80
C GLN A 106 2.26 -27.50 11.57
N ASP A 107 2.79 -28.19 12.58
CA ASP A 107 3.11 -29.62 12.44
C ASP A 107 1.83 -30.42 12.23
N MET A 108 1.71 -31.07 11.08
CA MET A 108 0.51 -31.80 10.64
C MET A 108 0.02 -32.81 11.69
N HIS A 109 0.94 -33.46 12.41
CA HIS A 109 0.61 -34.44 13.45
C HIS A 109 0.04 -33.85 14.74
N ARG A 110 0.43 -32.62 15.11
CA ARG A 110 -0.05 -31.99 16.35
C ARG A 110 -1.45 -31.40 16.18
N ARG A 111 -1.86 -31.04 14.96
CA ARG A 111 -3.19 -30.53 14.66
C ARG A 111 -4.33 -31.50 14.88
N ASP A 112 -4.07 -32.78 14.68
CA ASP A 112 -5.13 -33.78 14.79
C ASP A 112 -5.46 -34.09 16.25
N THR A 113 -4.59 -33.69 17.17
CA THR A 113 -4.83 -33.74 18.62
C THR A 113 -5.83 -32.66 19.06
N GLU A 114 -6.69 -32.99 20.02
CA GLU A 114 -7.67 -32.04 20.55
C GLU A 114 -6.99 -30.85 21.24
N GLU A 115 -5.83 -31.06 21.89
CA GLU A 115 -5.01 -29.99 22.46
C GLU A 115 -4.43 -29.06 21.37
N GLY A 116 -4.07 -29.61 20.20
CA GLY A 116 -3.62 -28.82 19.06
C GLY A 116 -4.74 -27.97 18.44
N LYS A 117 -5.95 -28.53 18.32
CA LYS A 117 -7.13 -27.81 17.81
C LYS A 117 -7.55 -26.68 18.73
N THR A 118 -7.61 -26.94 20.04
CA THR A 118 -7.96 -25.92 21.04
C THR A 118 -6.92 -24.80 21.08
N ALA A 119 -5.62 -25.12 21.15
CA ALA A 119 -4.56 -24.11 21.10
C ALA A 119 -4.56 -23.29 19.79
N SER A 120 -4.89 -23.91 18.65
CA SER A 120 -5.04 -23.22 17.37
C SER A 120 -6.27 -22.31 17.36
N ASN A 121 -7.39 -22.73 17.94
CA ASN A 121 -8.61 -21.94 18.05
C ASN A 121 -8.38 -20.69 18.92
N ASP A 122 -7.71 -20.86 20.07
CA ASP A 122 -7.36 -19.75 20.96
C ASP A 122 -6.44 -18.74 20.29
N LYS A 123 -5.45 -19.20 19.51
CA LYS A 123 -4.57 -18.30 18.74
C LYS A 123 -5.32 -17.57 17.62
N MET A 124 -6.27 -18.23 16.95
CA MET A 124 -7.13 -17.60 15.95
C MET A 124 -8.03 -16.53 16.59
N GLY A 125 -8.59 -16.79 17.76
CA GLY A 125 -9.34 -15.80 18.53
C GLY A 125 -8.52 -14.54 18.80
N LYS A 126 -7.27 -14.72 19.26
CA LYS A 126 -6.33 -13.60 19.48
C LYS A 126 -6.02 -12.81 18.21
N LEU A 127 -5.88 -13.47 17.04
CA LEU A 127 -5.68 -12.80 15.76
C LEU A 127 -6.90 -11.93 15.40
N ILE A 128 -8.11 -12.47 15.57
CA ILE A 128 -9.36 -11.75 15.28
C ILE A 128 -9.51 -10.53 16.20
N ASP A 129 -9.22 -10.68 17.50
CA ASP A 129 -9.28 -9.59 18.47
C ASP A 129 -8.27 -8.49 18.16
N GLN A 130 -7.02 -8.87 17.83
CA GLN A 130 -5.98 -7.91 17.44
C GLN A 130 -6.33 -7.20 16.13
N LEU A 131 -6.88 -7.91 15.15
CA LEU A 131 -7.34 -7.31 13.89
C LEU A 131 -8.49 -6.32 14.13
N HIS A 132 -9.43 -6.66 14.99
CA HIS A 132 -10.53 -5.77 15.37
C HIS A 132 -10.02 -4.51 16.09
N ALA A 133 -9.03 -4.65 16.98
CA ALA A 133 -8.40 -3.53 17.67
C ALA A 133 -7.66 -2.58 16.70
N ILE A 134 -6.95 -3.12 15.70
CA ILE A 134 -6.31 -2.34 14.63
C ILE A 134 -7.36 -1.60 13.80
N SER A 135 -8.41 -2.30 13.36
CA SER A 135 -9.51 -1.71 12.57
C SER A 135 -10.15 -0.52 13.33
N SER A 136 -10.43 -0.71 14.61
CA SER A 136 -10.96 0.35 15.48
C SER A 136 -9.99 1.52 15.65
N SER A 137 -8.69 1.26 15.67
CA SER A 137 -7.66 2.30 15.80
C SER A 137 -7.49 3.11 14.51
N ILE A 138 -7.53 2.46 13.34
CA ILE A 138 -7.52 3.12 12.02
C ILE A 138 -8.75 4.01 11.87
N GLN A 139 -9.94 3.51 12.22
CA GLN A 139 -11.17 4.30 12.15
C GLN A 139 -11.15 5.53 13.06
N ARG A 140 -10.48 5.45 14.21
CA ARG A 140 -10.32 6.60 15.13
C ARG A 140 -9.40 7.67 14.55
N ILE A 141 -8.37 7.31 13.78
CA ILE A 141 -7.52 8.28 13.09
C ILE A 141 -8.28 9.00 11.96
N GLN A 142 -9.17 8.31 11.25
CA GLN A 142 -9.92 8.89 10.13
C GLN A 142 -11.00 9.91 10.54
N LYS A 143 -11.33 10.00 11.84
CA LYS A 143 -12.38 10.88 12.38
C LYS A 143 -11.85 12.17 13.01
N GLU A 144 -10.53 12.36 13.05
CA GLU A 144 -9.87 13.62 13.42
C GLU A 144 -9.46 14.39 12.17
#